data_AF-A0A1E3VH79-F1
#
_entry.id   AF-A0A1E3VH79-F1
#
_cell.length_a   1.000
_cell.length_b   1.000
_cell.length_c   1.000
_cell.angle_alpha   90.00
_cell.angle_beta   90.00
_cell.angle_gamma   90.00
#
_symmetry.space_group_name_H-M   'P 1'
#
loop_
_entity.id
_entity.type
_entity.pdbx_description
1 polymer ?
#
loop_
_entity_poly.entity_id
_entity_poly.type
_entity_poly.pdbx_seq_one_letter_code
_entity_poly.pdbx_strand_id
1 'polypeptide(L)'
;MSIVTPLDHQARWSVLRRLGNSTVAKATIAVPLIGYLLLFNGEIVKFLSLHTDFCQPADCGPSLRLLLLYLGCCSIAMGAALYSLKCPALIKKYDSAAAFFEAEKTYFCQPRNLDYLLKLIESGTEAEPLAQDAAYFKYNGERRDVDPNSLADPMGELYRILNVSYPRIRLTALIAYCVGIVILLVPTLITFFQVVVTYNFGRGVS
;
A
#
# COMPACT_ATOMS: atom_id res chain seq x y z
N MET A 1 -15.09 21.14 13.10
CA MET A 1 -15.47 19.89 12.41
C MET A 1 -14.77 19.79 11.03
N SER A 2 -13.44 19.97 10.92
CA SER A 2 -12.86 20.38 9.61
C SER A 2 -11.50 19.81 9.15
N ILE A 3 -10.86 18.88 9.86
CA ILE A 3 -9.61 18.23 9.38
C ILE A 3 -9.72 16.69 9.31
N VAL A 4 -10.65 16.11 10.08
CA VAL A 4 -10.82 14.65 10.17
C VAL A 4 -11.43 14.05 8.88
N THR A 5 -12.31 14.79 8.20
CA THR A 5 -12.98 14.34 6.98
C THR A 5 -12.07 14.18 5.77
N PRO A 6 -11.15 15.12 5.42
CA PRO A 6 -10.23 14.91 4.31
C PRO A 6 -9.24 13.78 4.59
N LEU A 7 -8.80 13.64 5.85
CA LEU A 7 -7.84 12.62 6.25
C LEU A 7 -8.44 11.21 6.16
N ASP A 8 -9.71 11.04 6.56
CA ASP A 8 -10.41 9.76 6.39
C ASP A 8 -10.59 9.38 4.91
N HIS A 9 -10.88 10.36 4.04
CA HIS A 9 -10.97 10.12 2.61
C HIS A 9 -9.63 9.66 2.01
N GLN A 10 -8.52 10.29 2.41
CA GLN A 10 -7.18 9.93 1.95
C GLN A 10 -6.69 8.59 2.51
N ALA A 11 -7.14 8.22 3.70
CA ALA A 11 -6.81 6.94 4.34
C ALA A 11 -7.60 5.74 3.79
N ARG A 12 -8.55 5.93 2.87
CA ARG A 12 -9.32 4.83 2.27
C ARG A 12 -8.42 3.81 1.60
N TRP A 13 -8.75 2.53 1.75
CA TRP A 13 -7.95 1.44 1.17
C TRP A 13 -7.80 1.56 -0.35
N SER A 14 -8.84 2.00 -1.06
CA SER A 14 -8.83 2.31 -2.50
C SER A 14 -7.84 3.42 -2.90
N VAL A 15 -7.61 4.40 -2.03
CA VAL A 15 -6.61 5.47 -2.28
C VAL A 15 -5.21 4.93 -2.00
N LEU A 16 -5.02 4.27 -0.84
CA LEU A 16 -3.76 3.63 -0.46
C LEU A 16 -3.31 2.55 -1.45
N ARG A 17 -4.26 1.91 -2.14
CA ARG A 17 -4.01 0.92 -3.20
C ARG A 17 -3.08 1.44 -4.29
N ARG A 18 -3.21 2.72 -4.68
CA ARG A 18 -2.38 3.30 -5.75
C ARG A 18 -0.88 3.16 -5.45
N LEU A 19 -0.53 3.27 -4.17
CA LEU A 19 0.83 3.07 -3.69
C LEU A 19 1.08 1.58 -3.39
N GLY A 20 0.28 0.99 -2.51
CA GLY A 20 0.55 -0.32 -1.92
C GLY A 20 0.38 -1.52 -2.85
N ASN A 21 -0.41 -1.42 -3.93
CA ASN A 21 -0.58 -2.53 -4.87
C ASN A 21 0.44 -2.52 -6.02
N SER A 22 1.29 -1.49 -6.11
CA SER A 22 2.35 -1.43 -7.11
C SER A 22 3.42 -2.49 -6.84
N THR A 23 4.00 -3.07 -7.90
CA THR A 23 5.09 -4.06 -7.78
C THR A 23 6.30 -3.45 -7.07
N VAL A 24 6.56 -2.17 -7.30
CA VAL A 24 7.63 -1.41 -6.63
C VAL A 24 7.39 -1.37 -5.11
N ALA A 25 6.18 -1.00 -4.65
CA ALA A 25 5.89 -0.98 -3.22
C ALA A 25 6.02 -2.36 -2.56
N LYS A 26 5.59 -3.43 -3.26
CA LYS A 26 5.77 -4.81 -2.76
C LYS A 26 7.25 -5.18 -2.65
N ALA A 27 8.08 -4.79 -3.62
CA ALA A 27 9.53 -4.99 -3.56
C ALA A 27 10.17 -4.19 -2.41
N THR A 28 9.64 -2.99 -2.08
CA THR A 28 10.18 -2.19 -0.98
C THR A 28 10.06 -2.86 0.40
N ILE A 29 9.19 -3.86 0.56
CA ILE A 29 9.06 -4.62 1.82
C ILE A 29 10.38 -5.34 2.19
N ALA A 30 11.20 -5.72 1.20
CA ALA A 30 12.50 -6.35 1.43
C ALA A 30 13.63 -5.35 1.75
N VAL A 31 13.41 -4.05 1.49
CA VAL A 31 14.45 -3.01 1.62
C VAL A 31 14.97 -2.85 3.06
N PRO A 32 14.16 -2.94 4.14
CA PRO A 32 14.70 -2.90 5.50
C PRO A 32 15.72 -4.02 5.77
N LEU A 33 15.45 -5.23 5.29
CA LEU A 33 16.35 -6.38 5.49
C LEU A 33 17.65 -6.18 4.70
N ILE A 34 17.53 -5.84 3.41
CA ILE A 34 18.69 -5.61 2.55
C ILE A 34 19.50 -4.41 3.04
N GLY A 35 18.82 -3.32 3.40
CA GLY A 35 19.43 -2.09 3.90
C GLY A 35 20.14 -2.28 5.23
N TYR A 36 19.57 -3.07 6.15
CA TYR A 36 20.25 -3.46 7.38
C TYR A 36 21.53 -4.25 7.09
N LEU A 37 21.45 -5.24 6.21
CA LEU A 37 22.63 -6.01 5.80
C LEU A 37 23.69 -5.13 5.14
N LEU A 38 23.31 -4.14 4.32
CA LEU A 38 24.26 -3.20 3.70
C LEU A 38 24.90 -2.24 4.71
N LEU A 39 24.13 -1.71 5.65
CA LEU A 39 24.60 -0.73 6.63
C LEU A 39 25.48 -1.33 7.73
N PHE A 40 25.18 -2.57 8.15
CA PHE A 40 25.83 -3.18 9.30
C PHE A 40 26.83 -4.30 8.95
N ASN A 41 26.96 -4.65 7.67
CA ASN A 41 28.02 -5.55 7.24
C ASN A 41 29.31 -4.77 6.98
N GLY A 42 30.28 -4.92 7.89
CA GLY A 42 31.57 -4.22 7.81
C GLY A 42 32.37 -4.51 6.55
N GLU A 43 32.19 -5.66 5.90
CA GLU A 43 32.86 -5.97 4.63
C GLU A 43 32.21 -5.23 3.46
N ILE A 44 30.88 -5.15 3.43
CA ILE A 44 30.16 -4.41 2.37
C ILE A 44 30.43 -2.90 2.50
N VAL A 45 30.49 -2.37 3.73
CA VAL A 45 30.85 -0.97 3.98
C VAL A 45 32.27 -0.66 3.46
N LYS A 46 33.25 -1.58 3.65
CA LYS A 46 34.60 -1.41 3.08
C LYS A 46 34.59 -1.36 1.55
N PHE A 47 33.81 -2.23 0.91
CA PHE A 47 33.66 -2.20 -0.56
C PHE A 47 32.97 -0.93 -1.06
N LEU A 48 31.97 -0.42 -0.33
CA LEU A 48 31.30 0.85 -0.65
C LEU A 48 32.18 2.08 -0.37
N SER A 49 33.03 2.03 0.66
CA SER A 49 33.99 3.10 0.99
C SER A 49 35.14 3.23 -0.02
N LEU A 50 35.30 2.26 -0.92
CA LEU A 50 36.28 2.33 -2.02
C LEU A 50 35.91 3.40 -3.05
N HIS A 51 34.66 3.89 -3.07
CA HIS A 51 34.30 5.16 -3.70
C HIS A 51 34.54 6.30 -2.71
N THR A 52 35.69 6.96 -2.89
CA THR A 52 36.28 8.00 -2.03
C THR A 52 35.44 9.26 -1.80
N ASP A 53 34.30 9.42 -2.49
CA ASP A 53 33.42 10.58 -2.33
C ASP A 53 32.57 10.53 -1.04
N PHE A 54 32.51 9.39 -0.35
CA PHE A 54 31.69 9.22 0.85
C PHE A 54 32.44 9.38 2.17
N CYS A 55 33.78 9.44 2.15
CA CYS A 55 34.61 9.54 3.34
C CYS A 55 35.54 10.77 3.27
N GLN A 56 35.19 11.84 3.98
CA GLN A 56 36.13 12.91 4.34
C GLN A 56 36.76 12.63 5.73
N PRO A 57 37.97 13.16 6.02
CA PRO A 57 39.03 12.38 6.68
C PRO A 57 38.98 12.26 8.22
N ALA A 58 37.82 12.38 8.90
CA ALA A 58 37.82 12.34 10.37
C ALA A 58 36.83 11.36 11.04
N ASP A 59 35.69 11.02 10.43
CA ASP A 59 34.71 10.11 11.07
C ASP A 59 34.02 9.23 10.03
N CYS A 60 34.45 7.97 9.92
CA CYS A 60 33.83 6.96 9.05
C CYS A 60 32.54 6.40 9.67
N GLY A 61 31.57 7.27 9.94
CA GLY A 61 30.19 6.90 10.24
C GLY A 61 29.35 6.77 8.94
N PRO A 62 28.22 6.05 8.96
CA PRO A 62 27.30 6.05 7.84
C PRO A 62 26.84 7.48 7.54
N SER A 63 26.96 7.91 6.28
CA SER A 63 26.57 9.27 5.90
C SER A 63 25.10 9.53 6.28
N LEU A 64 24.82 10.70 6.86
CA LEU A 64 23.47 11.12 7.27
C LEU A 64 22.45 10.91 6.13
N ARG A 65 22.89 11.15 4.89
CA ARG A 65 22.10 10.92 3.67
C ARG A 65 21.67 9.46 3.50
N LEU A 66 22.60 8.52 3.68
CA LEU A 66 22.31 7.09 3.57
C LEU A 66 21.36 6.64 4.70
N LEU A 67 21.53 7.18 5.90
CA LEU A 67 20.65 6.90 7.04
C LEU A 67 19.22 7.42 6.79
N LEU A 68 19.07 8.65 6.27
CA LEU A 68 17.78 9.21 5.88
C LEU A 68 17.11 8.38 4.78
N LEU A 69 17.88 7.98 3.76
CA LEU A 69 17.36 7.14 2.69
C LEU A 69 16.86 5.79 3.23
N TYR A 70 17.65 5.14 4.09
CA TYR A 70 17.26 3.90 4.76
C TYR A 70 16.00 4.07 5.61
N LEU A 71 15.95 5.09 6.48
CA LEU A 71 14.81 5.34 7.35
C LEU A 71 13.53 5.63 6.54
N GLY A 72 13.64 6.43 5.48
CA GLY A 72 12.54 6.74 4.58
C GLY A 72 12.00 5.51 3.87
N CYS A 73 12.89 4.68 3.32
CA CYS A 73 12.52 3.39 2.72
C CYS A 73 11.87 2.44 3.73
N CYS A 74 12.39 2.36 4.95
CA CYS A 74 11.82 1.54 6.02
C CYS A 74 10.40 1.97 6.39
N SER A 75 10.15 3.28 6.44
CA SER A 75 8.82 3.82 6.71
C SER A 75 7.82 3.48 5.59
N ILE A 76 8.22 3.62 4.32
CA ILE A 76 7.39 3.22 3.17
C ILE A 76 7.14 1.71 3.18
N ALA A 77 8.17 0.90 3.44
CA ALA A 77 8.07 -0.56 3.52
C ALA A 77 7.06 -0.99 4.59
N MET A 78 7.07 -0.33 5.75
CA MET A 78 6.08 -0.57 6.81
C MET A 78 4.66 -0.22 6.36
N GLY A 79 4.45 0.91 5.69
CA GLY A 79 3.16 1.26 5.09
C GLY A 79 2.68 0.22 4.06
N ALA A 80 3.59 -0.26 3.21
CA ALA A 80 3.33 -1.30 2.21
C ALA A 80 3.00 -2.65 2.83
N ALA A 81 3.69 -3.04 3.90
CA ALA A 81 3.41 -4.26 4.64
C ALA A 81 2.03 -4.19 5.34
N LEU A 82 1.73 -3.09 6.04
CA LEU A 82 0.42 -2.89 6.69
C LEU A 82 -0.72 -2.96 5.67
N TYR A 83 -0.58 -2.28 4.54
CA TYR A 83 -1.53 -2.38 3.43
C TYR A 83 -1.66 -3.81 2.92
N SER A 84 -0.55 -4.49 2.65
CA SER A 84 -0.54 -5.85 2.08
C SER A 84 -1.15 -6.88 3.03
N LEU A 85 -0.98 -6.73 4.34
CA LEU A 85 -1.49 -7.67 5.33
C LEU A 85 -2.96 -7.43 5.69
N LYS A 86 -3.42 -6.18 5.71
CA LYS A 86 -4.72 -5.82 6.29
C LYS A 86 -5.75 -5.29 5.29
N CYS A 87 -5.36 -4.88 4.09
CA CYS A 87 -6.31 -4.47 3.07
C CYS A 87 -7.12 -5.69 2.57
N PRO A 88 -8.47 -5.63 2.55
CA PRO A 88 -9.31 -6.72 2.07
C PRO A 88 -8.98 -7.12 0.63
N ALA A 89 -9.02 -8.43 0.33
CA ALA A 89 -8.70 -8.95 -1.00
C ALA A 89 -9.59 -8.34 -2.10
N LEU A 90 -10.86 -8.06 -1.80
CA LEU A 90 -11.81 -7.43 -2.71
C LEU A 90 -11.34 -6.04 -3.17
N ILE A 91 -10.85 -5.21 -2.22
CA ILE A 91 -10.30 -3.88 -2.52
C ILE A 91 -8.92 -3.95 -3.19
N LYS A 92 -8.16 -5.04 -3.01
CA LYS A 92 -6.91 -5.29 -3.75
C LYS A 92 -7.13 -5.79 -5.18
N LYS A 93 -8.28 -6.43 -5.44
CA LYS A 93 -8.67 -6.93 -6.77
C LYS A 93 -9.31 -5.81 -7.59
N TYR A 94 -10.36 -5.16 -7.07
CA TYR A 94 -11.13 -4.13 -7.77
C TYR A 94 -10.76 -2.70 -7.36
N ASP A 95 -10.65 -1.80 -8.33
CA ASP A 95 -10.25 -0.40 -8.11
C ASP A 95 -11.41 0.49 -7.62
N SER A 96 -12.65 0.09 -7.95
CA SER A 96 -13.87 0.84 -7.72
C SER A 96 -15.07 -0.10 -7.49
N ALA A 97 -16.12 0.43 -6.87
CA ALA A 97 -17.38 -0.32 -6.68
C ALA A 97 -18.02 -0.71 -8.02
N ALA A 98 -17.94 0.17 -9.03
CA ALA A 98 -18.44 -0.10 -10.37
C ALA A 98 -17.68 -1.27 -11.03
N ALA A 99 -16.34 -1.29 -10.92
CA ALA A 99 -15.55 -2.41 -11.45
C ALA A 99 -15.84 -3.72 -10.72
N PHE A 100 -16.08 -3.68 -9.41
CA PHE A 100 -16.52 -4.86 -8.64
C PHE A 100 -17.90 -5.36 -9.11
N PHE A 101 -18.86 -4.45 -9.26
CA PHE A 101 -20.20 -4.77 -9.73
C PHE A 101 -20.18 -5.40 -11.14
N GLU A 102 -19.55 -4.73 -12.10
CA GLU A 102 -19.50 -5.22 -13.48
C GLU A 102 -18.81 -6.58 -13.61
N ALA A 103 -17.78 -6.83 -12.81
CA ALA A 103 -17.03 -8.08 -12.85
C ALA A 103 -17.75 -9.27 -12.17
N GLU A 104 -18.53 -9.03 -11.11
CA GLU A 104 -19.06 -10.10 -10.24
C GLU A 104 -20.60 -10.16 -10.21
N LYS A 105 -21.34 -9.24 -10.84
CA LYS A 105 -22.83 -9.22 -10.80
C LYS A 105 -23.46 -10.54 -11.23
N THR A 106 -22.91 -11.21 -12.25
CA THR A 106 -23.41 -12.50 -12.74
C THR A 106 -23.23 -13.62 -11.72
N TYR A 107 -22.17 -13.56 -10.91
CA TYR A 107 -21.93 -14.53 -9.83
C TYR A 107 -22.97 -14.36 -8.72
N PHE A 108 -23.29 -13.11 -8.35
CA PHE A 108 -24.23 -12.81 -7.27
C PHE A 108 -25.71 -12.92 -7.64
N CYS A 109 -26.06 -13.07 -8.93
CA CYS A 109 -27.44 -13.36 -9.37
C CYS A 109 -27.96 -14.71 -8.85
N GLN A 110 -27.05 -15.63 -8.47
CA GLN A 110 -27.43 -16.89 -7.85
C GLN A 110 -27.93 -16.64 -6.41
N PRO A 111 -29.12 -17.13 -6.01
CA PRO A 111 -29.70 -16.86 -4.69
C PRO A 111 -28.78 -17.16 -3.51
N ARG A 112 -27.94 -18.20 -3.62
CA ARG A 112 -26.94 -18.55 -2.59
C ARG A 112 -25.84 -17.50 -2.44
N ASN A 113 -25.36 -16.98 -3.57
CA ASN A 113 -24.30 -15.96 -3.56
C ASN A 113 -24.87 -14.61 -3.11
N LEU A 114 -26.14 -14.34 -3.44
CA LEU A 114 -26.86 -13.20 -2.90
C LEU A 114 -27.03 -13.29 -1.38
N ASP A 115 -27.48 -14.43 -0.84
CA ASP A 115 -27.54 -14.64 0.61
C ASP A 115 -26.16 -14.45 1.27
N TYR A 116 -25.09 -14.91 0.61
CA TYR A 116 -23.72 -14.69 1.06
C TYR A 116 -23.34 -13.21 1.07
N LEU A 117 -23.67 -12.46 0.01
CA LEU A 117 -23.47 -11.01 -0.08
C LEU A 117 -24.21 -10.28 1.05
N LEU A 118 -25.47 -10.64 1.29
CA LEU A 118 -26.30 -10.04 2.35
C LEU A 118 -25.73 -10.34 3.74
N LYS A 119 -25.31 -11.58 4.00
CA LYS A 119 -24.63 -11.95 5.26
C LYS A 119 -23.29 -11.24 5.44
N LEU A 120 -22.54 -11.01 4.37
CA LEU A 120 -21.30 -10.21 4.41
C LEU A 120 -21.57 -8.77 4.82
N ILE A 121 -22.63 -8.16 4.29
CA ILE A 121 -23.05 -6.80 4.65
C ILE A 121 -23.51 -6.76 6.11
N GLU A 122 -24.30 -7.73 6.54
CA GLU A 122 -24.84 -7.83 7.90
C GLU A 122 -23.74 -8.09 8.95
N SER A 123 -22.80 -8.99 8.65
CA SER A 123 -21.64 -9.31 9.51
C SER A 123 -20.59 -8.20 9.56
N GLY A 124 -20.75 -7.16 8.75
CA GLY A 124 -20.08 -5.89 8.88
C GLY A 124 -18.60 -5.87 8.52
N THR A 125 -17.79 -6.91 8.75
CA THR A 125 -16.35 -6.88 8.42
C THR A 125 -15.52 -8.16 8.68
N GLU A 126 -16.08 -9.29 9.13
CA GLU A 126 -15.23 -10.40 9.64
C GLU A 126 -15.20 -11.71 8.84
N ALA A 127 -15.82 -11.79 7.65
CA ALA A 127 -15.81 -13.05 6.92
C ALA A 127 -14.43 -13.37 6.29
N GLU A 128 -13.64 -14.17 7.01
CA GLU A 128 -12.65 -15.09 6.46
C GLU A 128 -13.25 -15.91 5.29
N PRO A 129 -12.43 -16.38 4.33
CA PRO A 129 -12.94 -17.11 3.18
C PRO A 129 -13.43 -18.50 3.62
N LEU A 130 -14.75 -18.64 3.83
CA LEU A 130 -15.50 -19.91 3.96
C LEU A 130 -15.44 -20.80 2.70
N ALA A 131 -14.47 -20.59 1.80
CA ALA A 131 -14.20 -21.46 0.66
C ALA A 131 -13.93 -22.93 1.08
N GLN A 132 -13.64 -23.19 2.36
CA GLN A 132 -13.50 -24.54 2.91
C GLN A 132 -14.80 -25.36 2.91
N ASP A 133 -15.98 -24.73 3.05
CA ASP A 133 -17.26 -25.47 3.16
C ASP A 133 -18.04 -25.55 1.84
N ALA A 134 -17.51 -24.98 0.76
CA ALA A 134 -18.13 -25.02 -0.57
C ALA A 134 -18.26 -26.46 -1.12
N ALA A 135 -17.40 -27.38 -0.67
CA ALA A 135 -17.33 -28.75 -1.17
C ALA A 135 -18.50 -29.67 -0.75
N TYR A 136 -19.25 -29.33 0.30
CA TYR A 136 -20.26 -30.24 0.90
C TYR A 136 -21.72 -29.90 0.55
N PHE A 137 -21.98 -28.88 -0.28
CA PHE A 137 -23.35 -28.40 -0.51
C PHE A 137 -23.98 -28.99 -1.77
N LYS A 138 -25.07 -29.77 -1.61
CA LYS A 138 -25.94 -30.23 -2.71
C LYS A 138 -27.08 -29.22 -2.93
N TYR A 139 -27.25 -28.77 -4.17
CA TYR A 139 -28.25 -27.76 -4.58
C TYR A 139 -29.44 -28.41 -5.30
N ASN A 140 -30.66 -27.94 -5.01
CA ASN A 140 -31.92 -28.58 -5.41
C ASN A 140 -32.71 -27.87 -6.53
N GLY A 141 -32.15 -26.87 -7.22
CA GLY A 141 -32.59 -26.51 -8.58
C GLY A 141 -33.74 -25.51 -8.78
N GLU A 142 -34.44 -24.99 -7.78
CA GLU A 142 -35.50 -23.99 -8.01
C GLU A 142 -34.93 -22.57 -8.24
N ARG A 143 -35.02 -22.08 -9.49
CA ARG A 143 -34.58 -20.76 -9.95
C ARG A 143 -35.71 -19.72 -9.81
N ARG A 144 -35.44 -18.65 -9.07
CA ARG A 144 -35.92 -17.30 -9.43
C ARG A 144 -34.67 -16.47 -9.68
N ASP A 145 -34.42 -16.15 -10.94
CA ASP A 145 -33.28 -15.31 -11.32
C ASP A 145 -33.53 -13.89 -10.77
N VAL A 146 -32.58 -13.39 -9.98
CA VAL A 146 -32.60 -12.03 -9.44
C VAL A 146 -32.10 -11.08 -10.54
N ASP A 147 -32.79 -9.95 -10.75
CA ASP A 147 -32.37 -8.94 -11.72
C ASP A 147 -30.95 -8.45 -11.39
N PRO A 148 -29.95 -8.60 -12.27
CA PRO A 148 -28.58 -8.19 -12.04
C PRO A 148 -28.45 -6.71 -11.64
N ASN A 149 -29.33 -5.85 -12.15
CA ASN A 149 -29.28 -4.42 -11.85
C ASN A 149 -29.69 -4.09 -10.42
N SER A 150 -30.54 -4.93 -9.81
CA SER A 150 -30.93 -4.78 -8.41
C SER A 150 -29.79 -5.03 -7.41
N LEU A 151 -28.68 -5.63 -7.88
CA LEU A 151 -27.50 -5.92 -7.06
C LEU A 151 -26.52 -4.75 -6.96
N ALA A 152 -26.70 -3.68 -7.73
CA ALA A 152 -25.77 -2.54 -7.74
C ALA A 152 -25.61 -1.90 -6.36
N ASP A 153 -26.74 -1.66 -5.67
CA ASP A 153 -26.77 -1.06 -4.34
C ASP A 153 -26.09 -1.93 -3.27
N PRO A 154 -26.48 -3.21 -3.06
CA PRO A 154 -25.84 -4.03 -2.03
C PRO A 154 -24.36 -4.30 -2.31
N MET A 155 -23.96 -4.52 -3.57
CA MET A 155 -22.55 -4.71 -3.92
C MET A 155 -21.73 -3.43 -3.71
N GLY A 156 -22.30 -2.27 -4.04
CA GLY A 156 -21.70 -0.97 -3.77
C GLY A 156 -21.50 -0.71 -2.28
N GLU A 157 -22.50 -1.07 -1.47
CA GLU A 157 -22.45 -0.91 -0.02
C GLU A 157 -21.41 -1.82 0.63
N LEU A 158 -21.31 -3.09 0.23
CA LEU A 158 -20.24 -3.98 0.67
C LEU A 158 -18.85 -3.40 0.35
N TYR A 159 -18.66 -2.92 -0.89
CA TYR A 159 -17.40 -2.28 -1.27
C TYR A 159 -17.08 -1.08 -0.39
N ARG A 160 -18.08 -0.24 -0.10
CA ARG A 160 -17.94 0.95 0.76
C ARG A 160 -17.53 0.57 2.18
N ILE A 161 -18.19 -0.42 2.79
CA ILE A 161 -17.88 -0.93 4.12
C ILE A 161 -16.43 -1.44 4.17
N LEU A 162 -16.06 -2.31 3.23
CA LEU A 162 -14.71 -2.87 3.17
C LEU A 162 -13.63 -1.80 2.94
N ASN A 163 -13.92 -0.77 2.15
CA ASN A 163 -12.99 0.32 1.88
C ASN A 163 -12.69 1.20 3.11
N VAL A 164 -13.59 1.21 4.09
CA VAL A 164 -13.48 1.98 5.34
C VAL A 164 -13.08 1.09 6.55
N SER A 165 -13.00 -0.23 6.35
CA SER A 165 -12.58 -1.19 7.38
C SER A 165 -11.22 -0.84 8.02
N TYR A 166 -11.03 -1.24 9.28
CA TYR A 166 -9.79 -1.07 10.05
C TYR A 166 -9.22 0.37 10.06
N PRO A 167 -9.95 1.38 10.58
CA PRO A 167 -9.56 2.79 10.50
C PRO A 167 -8.18 3.10 11.10
N ARG A 168 -7.82 2.46 12.21
CA ARG A 168 -6.52 2.67 12.88
C ARG A 168 -5.35 2.20 12.00
N ILE A 169 -5.52 1.08 11.30
CA ILE A 169 -4.48 0.49 10.44
C ILE A 169 -4.32 1.32 9.16
N ARG A 170 -5.44 1.74 8.57
CA ARG A 170 -5.46 2.66 7.43
C ARG A 170 -4.67 3.93 7.71
N LEU A 171 -4.95 4.56 8.86
CA LEU A 171 -4.29 5.79 9.28
C LEU A 171 -2.79 5.58 9.49
N THR A 172 -2.40 4.51 10.18
CA THR A 172 -0.97 4.22 10.40
C THR A 172 -0.23 3.93 9.10
N ALA A 173 -0.84 3.20 8.16
CA ALA A 173 -0.27 3.00 6.83
C ALA A 173 -0.10 4.32 6.05
N LEU A 174 -1.10 5.20 6.09
CA LEU A 174 -1.01 6.53 5.46
C LEU A 174 0.12 7.37 6.07
N ILE A 175 0.20 7.44 7.40
CA ILE A 175 1.24 8.19 8.10
C ILE A 175 2.62 7.64 7.74
N ALA A 176 2.80 6.31 7.70
CA ALA A 176 4.05 5.68 7.34
C ALA A 176 4.48 6.05 5.90
N TYR A 177 3.55 6.04 4.93
CA TYR A 177 3.86 6.51 3.58
C TYR A 177 4.26 7.98 3.55
N CYS A 178 3.49 8.85 4.20
CA CYS A 178 3.77 10.29 4.22
C CYS A 178 5.12 10.60 4.85
N VAL A 179 5.40 10.03 6.02
CA VAL A 179 6.68 10.19 6.73
C VAL A 179 7.83 9.68 5.86
N GLY A 180 7.70 8.50 5.28
CA GLY A 180 8.71 7.94 4.39
C GLY A 180 9.01 8.82 3.18
N ILE A 181 7.98 9.33 2.49
CA ILE A 181 8.12 10.25 1.35
C ILE A 181 8.82 11.55 1.77
N VAL A 182 8.42 12.15 2.90
CA VAL A 182 9.03 13.38 3.41
C VAL A 182 10.51 13.17 3.72
N ILE A 183 10.85 12.06 4.39
CA ILE A 183 12.24 11.72 4.71
C ILE A 183 13.08 11.51 3.45
N LEU A 184 12.54 10.82 2.43
CA LEU A 184 13.25 10.61 1.15
C LEU A 184 13.41 11.88 0.31
N LEU A 185 12.52 12.85 0.48
CA LEU A 185 12.55 14.10 -0.27
C LEU A 185 13.74 14.97 0.13
N VAL A 186 14.13 14.96 1.42
CA VAL A 186 15.28 15.74 1.94
C VAL A 186 16.60 15.42 1.22
N PRO A 187 17.11 14.17 1.20
CA PRO A 187 18.36 13.87 0.52
C PRO A 187 18.25 14.08 -1.00
N THR A 188 17.07 13.86 -1.58
CA THR A 188 16.84 14.08 -3.02
C THR A 188 17.00 15.56 -3.37
N LEU A 189 16.39 16.46 -2.59
CA LEU A 189 16.54 17.90 -2.78
C LEU A 189 18.00 18.35 -2.60
N ILE A 190 18.68 17.89 -1.55
CA ILE A 190 20.10 18.23 -1.31
C ILE A 190 20.94 17.87 -2.53
N THR A 191 20.74 16.68 -3.08
CA THR A 191 21.51 16.22 -4.25
C THR A 191 21.19 16.98 -5.52
N PHE A 192 19.92 17.31 -5.72
CA PHE A 192 19.49 18.13 -6.83
C PHE A 192 20.14 19.52 -6.78
N PHE A 193 20.14 20.17 -5.61
CA PHE A 193 20.80 21.46 -5.43
C PHE A 193 22.30 21.37 -5.63
N GLN A 194 22.97 20.34 -5.11
CA GLN A 194 24.40 20.12 -5.33
C GLN A 194 24.72 20.03 -6.83
N VAL A 195 23.99 19.20 -7.57
CA VAL A 195 24.21 19.03 -9.02
C VAL A 195 23.97 20.34 -9.78
N VAL A 196 22.90 21.07 -9.46
CA VAL A 196 22.58 22.36 -10.12
C VAL A 196 23.66 23.41 -9.84
N VAL A 197 24.12 23.53 -8.59
CA VAL A 197 25.16 24.49 -8.21
C VAL A 197 26.49 24.15 -8.88
N THR A 198 26.93 22.88 -8.83
CA THR A 198 28.16 22.43 -9.48
C THR A 198 28.11 22.65 -10.99
N TYR A 199 26.97 22.37 -11.63
CA TYR A 199 26.79 22.58 -13.07
C TYR A 199 26.88 24.07 -13.45
N ASN A 200 26.22 24.95 -12.70
CA ASN A 200 26.23 26.40 -12.98
C ASN A 200 27.62 27.02 -12.76
N PHE A 201 28.33 26.64 -11.70
CA PHE A 201 29.68 27.14 -11.45
C PHE A 201 30.72 26.58 -12.44
N GLY A 202 30.58 25.32 -12.86
CA GLY A 202 31.47 24.72 -13.87
C GLY A 202 31.40 25.40 -15.24
N ARG A 203 30.26 26.01 -15.58
CA ARG A 203 30.06 26.75 -16.84
C ARG A 203 30.61 28.18 -16.84
N GLY A 204 30.85 28.77 -15.67
CA GLY A 204 31.35 30.14 -15.54
C GLY A 204 32.88 30.27 -15.60
N VAL A 205 33.60 29.16 -15.69
CA VAL A 205 35.07 29.09 -15.66
C VAL A 205 35.66 28.57 -17.00
N SER A 206 34.83 28.48 -18.05
CA SER A 206 35.25 28.17 -19.44
C SER A 206 35.00 29.38 -20.34
#